data_AF-A0A0F9RUR7-F1
#
_entry.id   AF-A0A0F9RUR7-F1
#
_cell.length_a   1.000
_cell.length_b   1.000
_cell.length_c   1.000
_cell.angle_alpha   90.00
_cell.angle_beta   90.00
_cell.angle_gamma   90.00
#
_symmetry.space_group_name_H-M   'P 1'
#
loop_
_entity.id
_entity.type
_entity.pdbx_description
1 polymer ?
#
loop_
_entity_poly.entity_id
_entity_poly.type
_entity_poly.pdbx_seq_one_letter_code
_entity_poly.pdbx_strand_id
1 'polypeptide(L)' 'MSDNAITTLGQFLHRSRVHYRVFDMGRRVVKLTANEFVGFEKASMPYPYPLQQRALLGIVFWSPD' A
#
# COMPACT_ATOMS: atom_id res chain seq x y z
N MET A 1 23.10 10.84 5.25
CA MET A 1 21.87 11.12 6.02
C MET A 1 21.14 9.80 6.16
N SER A 2 20.80 9.38 7.38
CA SER A 2 20.43 8.02 7.76
C SER A 2 19.30 7.40 6.93
N ASP A 3 19.67 6.52 6.00
CA ASP A 3 18.81 5.78 5.05
C ASP A 3 18.09 4.57 5.71
N ASN A 4 17.76 4.71 7.01
CA ASN A 4 17.26 3.63 7.84
C ASN A 4 15.85 3.87 8.40
N ALA A 5 15.28 5.05 8.16
CA ALA A 5 13.91 5.35 8.56
C ALA A 5 12.92 4.71 7.58
N ILE A 6 12.01 3.90 8.13
CA ILE A 6 10.85 3.39 7.39
C ILE A 6 9.84 4.53 7.33
N THR A 7 9.62 5.11 6.15
CA THR A 7 8.75 6.28 5.98
C THR A 7 7.43 5.97 5.29
N THR A 8 7.32 4.81 4.62
CA THR A 8 6.09 4.36 3.97
C THR A 8 5.72 2.94 4.41
N LEU A 9 4.43 2.62 4.28
CA LEU A 9 3.90 1.31 4.63
C LEU A 9 4.39 0.23 3.64
N GLY A 10 4.52 0.57 2.35
CA GLY A 10 5.13 -0.31 1.36
C GLY A 10 6.59 -0.61 1.65
N GLN A 11 7.36 0.36 2.14
CA GLN A 11 8.74 0.13 2.55
C GLN A 11 8.82 -0.79 3.78
N PHE A 12 7.92 -0.62 4.75
CA PHE A 12 7.79 -1.51 5.90
C PHE A 12 7.54 -2.96 5.46
N LEU A 13 6.50 -3.16 4.65
CA LEU A 13 6.07 -4.48 4.18
C LEU A 13 7.12 -5.15 3.28
N HIS A 14 7.87 -4.35 2.50
CA HIS A 14 8.95 -4.89 1.69
C HIS A 14 10.16 -5.33 2.54
N ARG A 15 10.52 -4.55 3.57
CA ARG A 15 11.63 -4.88 4.48
C ARG A 15 11.34 -6.07 5.37
N SER A 16 10.08 -6.30 5.76
CA SER A 16 9.69 -7.44 6.59
C SER A 16 9.74 -8.79 5.87
N ARG A 17 10.06 -8.82 4.56
CA ARG A 17 10.13 -10.04 3.73
C ARG A 17 8.85 -10.89 3.77
N VAL A 18 7.72 -10.27 4.06
CA VAL A 18 6.41 -10.93 3.98
C VAL A 18 5.85 -10.75 2.57
N HIS A 19 5.06 -11.72 2.13
CA HIS A 19 4.20 -11.48 0.99
C HIS A 19 2.99 -10.67 1.45
N TYR A 20 2.56 -9.73 0.62
CA TYR A 20 1.39 -8.92 0.93
C TYR A 20 0.57 -8.61 -0.33
N ARG A 21 -0.72 -8.36 -0.12
CA ARG A 21 -1.65 -7.83 -1.11
C ARG A 21 -2.42 -6.68 -0.51
N VAL A 22 -2.61 -5.64 -1.32
CA VAL A 22 -3.34 -4.44 -0.95
C VAL A 22 -4.65 -4.40 -1.72
N PHE A 23 -5.71 -4.02 -1.03
CA PHE A 23 -7.04 -3.86 -1.58
C PHE A 23 -7.60 -2.49 -1.17
N ASP A 24 -8.31 -1.84 -2.08
CA ASP A 24 -9.25 -0.78 -1.72
C ASP A 24 -10.50 -1.40 -1.09
N MET A 25 -10.90 -0.89 0.06
CA MET A 25 -12.08 -1.28 0.85
C MET A 25 -13.16 -0.18 0.82
N GLY A 26 -13.08 0.75 -0.14
CA GLY A 26 -13.97 1.90 -0.21
C GLY A 26 -15.41 1.51 -0.56
N ARG A 27 -15.76 1.63 -1.84
CA ARG A 27 -17.12 1.29 -2.32
C ARG A 27 -17.27 -0.20 -2.64
N ARG A 28 -16.17 -0.86 -2.96
CA ARG A 28 -16.09 -2.28 -3.31
C ARG A 28 -14.68 -2.77 -3.05
N VAL A 29 -14.55 -4.07 -2.78
CA VAL A 29 -13.23 -4.71 -2.64
C VAL A 29 -12.56 -4.75 -4.01
N VAL A 30 -11.49 -3.95 -4.19
CA VAL A 30 -10.72 -3.91 -5.43
C VAL A 30 -9.26 -4.16 -5.12
N LYS A 31 -8.63 -5.08 -5.84
CA LYS A 31 -7.19 -5.32 -5.72
C LYS A 31 -6.42 -4.13 -6.29
N LEU A 32 -5.52 -3.56 -5.50
CA LEU A 32 -4.56 -2.57 -5.98
C LEU A 32 -3.31 -3.28 -6.51
N THR A 33 -2.79 -2.78 -7.64
CA THR A 33 -1.49 -3.17 -8.15
C THR A 33 -0.38 -2.57 -7.30
N ALA A 34 0.81 -3.18 -7.33
CA ALA A 34 1.97 -2.64 -6.63
C ALA A 34 2.33 -1.23 -7.12
N ASN A 35 2.15 -0.96 -8.42
CA ASN A 35 2.42 0.35 -9.02
C ASN A 35 1.44 1.42 -8.52
N GLU A 36 0.15 1.11 -8.41
CA GLU A 36 -0.83 2.03 -7.82
C GLU A 36 -0.50 2.33 -6.37
N PHE A 37 -0.19 1.29 -5.58
CA PHE A 37 0.14 1.42 -4.17
C PHE A 37 1.39 2.29 -3.94
N VAL A 38 2.49 1.95 -4.60
CA VAL A 38 3.75 2.71 -4.51
C VAL A 38 3.61 4.11 -5.10
N GLY A 39 2.81 4.27 -6.16
CA GLY A 39 2.59 5.54 -6.83
C GLY A 39 1.89 6.56 -5.92
N PHE A 40 0.85 6.15 -5.19
CA PHE A 40 0.23 7.08 -4.24
C PHE A 40 1.09 7.29 -2.99
N GLU A 41 1.82 6.27 -2.50
CA GLU A 41 2.72 6.45 -1.36
C GLU A 41 3.81 7.49 -1.63
N LYS A 42 4.29 7.57 -2.87
CA LYS A 42 5.26 8.57 -3.33
C LYS A 42 4.65 9.90 -3.76
N ALA A 43 3.33 10.05 -3.62
CA ALA A 43 2.57 11.18 -4.14
C ALA A 43 2.82 11.47 -5.64
N SER A 44 3.24 10.46 -6.41
CA SER A 44 3.47 10.58 -7.86
C SER A 44 2.19 10.35 -8.67
N MET A 45 1.19 9.71 -8.06
CA MET A 45 -0.12 9.47 -8.66
C MET A 45 -1.22 9.68 -7.61
N PRO A 46 -2.37 10.28 -7.97
CA PRO A 46 -3.51 10.34 -7.07
C PRO A 46 -4.07 8.95 -6.77
N TYR A 47 -4.68 8.80 -5.60
CA TYR A 47 -5.34 7.55 -5.22
C TYR A 47 -6.52 7.24 -6.17
N PRO A 48 -6.64 6.02 -6.72
CA PRO A 48 -7.62 5.73 -7.78
C PRO A 48 -9.08 5.62 -7.29
N TYR A 49 -9.31 5.30 -6.01
CA TYR A 49 -10.65 5.02 -5.47
C TYR A 49 -10.99 5.81 -4.20
N PRO A 50 -10.84 7.15 -4.18
CA PRO A 50 -11.05 7.92 -2.97
C PRO A 50 -12.52 7.88 -2.54
N LEU A 51 -12.77 7.52 -1.28
CA LEU A 51 -14.10 7.57 -0.69
C LEU A 51 -14.10 8.63 0.41
N GLN A 52 -14.95 9.66 0.26
CA GLN A 52 -15.02 10.78 1.21
C GLN A 52 -13.64 11.41 1.49
N GLN A 53 -12.83 11.61 0.44
CA GLN A 53 -11.46 12.15 0.53
C GLN A 53 -10.48 11.30 1.37
N ARG A 54 -10.79 10.01 1.58
CA ARG A 54 -9.93 9.06 2.29
C ARG A 54 -9.64 7.85 1.42
N ALA A 55 -8.44 7.29 1.57
CA ALA A 55 -8.11 5.97 1.06
C ALA A 55 -8.47 4.94 2.14
N LEU A 56 -9.42 4.05 1.83
CA LEU A 56 -9.77 2.95 2.73
C LEU A 56 -9.05 1.70 2.24
N LEU A 57 -8.00 1.30 2.93
CA LEU A 57 -7.10 0.23 2.50
C LEU A 57 -7.24 -0.99 3.41
N GLY A 58 -7.31 -2.16 2.79
CA GLY A 58 -7.17 -3.46 3.42
C GLY A 58 -5.88 -4.12 2.98
N ILE A 59 -5.09 -4.61 3.92
CA ILE A 59 -3.81 -5.27 3.64
C ILE A 59 -3.84 -6.67 4.20
N VAL A 60 -3.59 -7.65 3.34
CA VAL A 60 -3.43 -9.06 3.72
C VAL A 60 -1.96 -9.39 3.57
N PHE A 61 -1.33 -9.91 4.63
CA PHE A 61 0.06 -10.33 4.63
C PHE A 61 0.19 -11.76 5.14
N TRP A 62 1.19 -12.48 4.63
CA TRP A 62 1.49 -13.86 5.02
C TRP A 62 3.00 -14.11 4.90
N SER A 63 3.49 -15.06 5.71
CA SER A 63 4.87 -15.53 5.61
C SER A 63 5.05 -16.32 4.30
N PRO A 64 6.15 -16.14 3.56
CA PRO A 64 6.58 -17.14 2.60
C PRO A 64 6.85 -18.43 3.39
N ASP A 65 6.29 -19.55 2.95
CA ASP A 65 6.62 -20.88 3.49
C ASP A 65 8.12 -21.20 3.34
#